data_AF-A0A9D9GMA7-F1
#
_entry.id   AF-A0A9D9GMA7-F1
#
_cell.length_a   1.000
_cell.length_b   1.000
_cell.length_c   1.000
_cell.angle_alpha   90.00
_cell.angle_beta   90.00
_cell.angle_gamma   90.00
#
_symmetry.space_group_name_H-M   'P 1'
#
loop_
_entity.id
_entity.type
_entity.pdbx_description
1 polymer ?
#
loop_
_entity_poly.entity_id
_entity_poly.type
_entity_poly.pdbx_seq_one_letter_code
_entity_poly.pdbx_strand_id
1 'polypeptide(L)'
;MPEMSKKFVPKHFGDKNPNPKLIKLVRHVTDRIPGKIKMTTEAPEYWGLACIFEDEMDPITREAALDLMLDMLPGSPFKVRKHWTRAQLHEMNVRKHYASTEQAFDDLLDLMARLGVMEYDYGDKYTKDGPVPGTTYERKDRVYWVPMFVPGSAEYTNMNEELMKKHPELGMFFERMTFLPLEKITPFVPMGGSGIGMHVIPVEKAISMENQSIDIEHISYWLKRYEGHLAVGICSCRIGRKGL
;
A
#
# COMPACT_ATOMS: atom_id res chain seq x y z
N MET A 1 -17.00 -4.99 18.81
CA MET A 1 -16.39 -5.05 17.47
C MET A 1 -17.46 -5.37 16.45
N PRO A 2 -17.50 -4.71 15.28
CA PRO A 2 -18.30 -5.18 14.16
C PRO A 2 -17.83 -6.58 13.75
N GLU A 3 -18.75 -7.54 13.74
CA GLU A 3 -18.46 -8.88 13.22
C GLU A 3 -18.00 -8.78 11.76
N MET A 4 -17.12 -9.71 11.34
CA MET A 4 -16.74 -9.77 9.93
C MET A 4 -17.98 -10.14 9.14
N SER A 5 -18.12 -9.59 7.93
CA SER A 5 -19.10 -10.13 6.99
C SER A 5 -18.93 -11.64 6.88
N LYS A 6 -20.02 -12.38 7.09
CA LYS A 6 -20.07 -13.84 6.86
C LYS A 6 -20.53 -14.18 5.43
N LYS A 7 -20.73 -13.16 4.59
CA LYS A 7 -21.20 -13.34 3.20
C LYS A 7 -20.20 -14.14 2.37
N PHE A 8 -18.91 -14.02 2.68
CA PHE A 8 -17.84 -14.72 1.99
C PHE A 8 -16.87 -15.31 3.01
N VAL A 9 -16.32 -16.49 2.70
CA VAL A 9 -15.24 -17.11 3.46
C VAL A 9 -14.00 -17.04 2.58
N PRO A 10 -12.94 -16.31 2.99
CA PRO A 10 -11.72 -16.21 2.21
C PRO A 10 -11.17 -17.60 1.87
N LYS A 11 -10.76 -17.81 0.61
CA LYS A 11 -10.30 -19.11 0.12
C LYS A 11 -9.15 -19.68 0.95
N HIS A 12 -8.24 -18.80 1.35
CA HIS A 12 -7.02 -19.11 2.11
C HIS A 12 -7.21 -19.06 3.63
N PHE A 13 -8.46 -18.93 4.11
CA PHE A 13 -8.73 -18.90 5.54
C PHE A 13 -8.40 -20.25 6.17
N GLY A 14 -7.45 -20.26 7.12
CA GLY A 14 -7.09 -21.48 7.84
C GLY A 14 -6.27 -22.48 7.03
N ASP A 15 -5.54 -22.01 6.01
CA ASP A 15 -4.61 -22.84 5.23
C ASP A 15 -3.74 -23.72 6.13
N LYS A 16 -3.67 -25.02 5.80
CA LYS A 16 -2.91 -26.02 6.58
C LYS A 16 -1.41 -25.95 6.31
N ASN A 17 -1.03 -25.62 5.08
CA ASN A 17 0.36 -25.59 4.62
C ASN A 17 0.67 -24.21 4.00
N PRO A 18 0.65 -23.11 4.79
CA PRO A 18 0.90 -21.78 4.25
C PRO A 18 2.35 -21.63 3.80
N ASN A 19 2.57 -20.79 2.79
CA ASN A 19 3.92 -20.43 2.38
C ASN A 19 4.64 -19.71 3.54
N PRO A 20 5.76 -20.23 4.05
CA PRO A 20 6.45 -19.64 5.21
C PRO A 20 7.01 -18.24 4.92
N LYS A 21 7.39 -17.95 3.67
CA LYS A 21 7.85 -16.61 3.28
C LYS A 21 6.71 -15.61 3.28
N LEU A 22 5.52 -16.02 2.82
CA LEU A 22 4.32 -15.18 2.90
C LEU A 22 3.98 -14.86 4.35
N ILE A 23 3.96 -15.85 5.24
CA ILE A 23 3.75 -15.66 6.68
C ILE A 23 4.77 -14.66 7.27
N LYS A 24 6.04 -14.79 6.88
CA LYS A 24 7.10 -13.87 7.32
C LYS A 24 6.87 -12.45 6.78
N LEU A 25 6.45 -12.32 5.52
CA LEU A 25 6.16 -11.04 4.88
C LEU A 25 5.00 -10.32 5.59
N VAL A 26 3.84 -10.97 5.74
CA VAL A 26 2.67 -10.36 6.37
C VAL A 26 2.92 -9.98 7.83
N ARG A 27 3.72 -10.79 8.55
CA ARG A 27 4.17 -10.50 9.92
C ARG A 27 5.05 -9.25 9.97
N HIS A 28 5.80 -8.99 8.90
CA HIS A 28 6.65 -7.81 8.81
C HIS A 28 5.84 -6.55 8.47
N VAL A 29 4.89 -6.68 7.54
CA VAL A 29 4.07 -5.58 7.03
C VAL A 29 3.02 -5.12 8.04
N THR A 30 2.42 -6.03 8.81
CA THR A 30 1.31 -5.72 9.72
C THR A 30 1.67 -4.67 10.76
N ASP A 31 0.75 -3.74 11.01
CA ASP A 31 0.85 -2.75 12.09
C ASP A 31 0.26 -3.27 13.41
N ARG A 32 -0.37 -4.46 13.40
CA ARG A 32 -0.89 -5.10 14.61
C ARG A 32 0.23 -5.77 15.39
N ILE A 33 0.50 -5.29 16.61
CA ILE A 33 1.49 -5.90 17.51
C ILE A 33 1.27 -7.42 17.68
N PRO A 34 0.05 -7.94 17.92
CA PRO A 34 -0.17 -9.38 18.01
C PRO A 34 0.26 -10.13 16.74
N GLY A 35 -0.06 -9.59 15.56
CA GLY A 35 0.33 -10.16 14.26
C GLY A 35 1.84 -10.13 14.03
N LYS A 36 2.54 -9.08 14.49
CA LYS A 36 4.02 -9.00 14.47
C LYS A 36 4.68 -10.05 15.36
N ILE A 37 4.02 -10.48 16.43
CA ILE A 37 4.52 -11.53 17.34
C ILE A 37 4.20 -12.91 16.78
N LYS A 38 2.94 -13.16 16.44
CA LYS A 38 2.44 -14.45 15.95
C LYS A 38 1.38 -14.21 14.88
N MET A 39 1.70 -14.58 13.65
CA MET A 39 0.77 -14.59 12.53
C MET A 39 0.12 -15.96 12.37
N THR A 40 -1.16 -15.99 12.00
CA THR A 40 -1.92 -17.22 11.71
C THR A 40 -2.59 -17.12 10.34
N THR A 41 -2.99 -18.26 9.78
CA THR A 41 -3.68 -18.33 8.48
C THR A 41 -5.16 -17.92 8.54
N GLU A 42 -5.69 -17.73 9.74
CA GLU A 42 -7.02 -17.15 9.96
C GLU A 42 -6.99 -15.61 9.94
N ALA A 43 -5.78 -15.02 10.00
CA ALA A 43 -5.62 -13.58 10.09
C ALA A 43 -5.87 -12.89 8.74
N PRO A 44 -6.56 -11.73 8.72
CA PRO A 44 -6.80 -10.96 7.50
C PRO A 44 -5.55 -10.57 6.74
N GLU A 45 -4.47 -10.32 7.44
CA GLU A 45 -3.15 -10.06 6.83
C GLU A 45 -2.69 -11.20 5.93
N TYR A 46 -2.94 -12.45 6.34
CA TYR A 46 -2.52 -13.62 5.59
C TYR A 46 -3.44 -13.84 4.40
N TRP A 47 -4.73 -14.11 4.61
CA TRP A 47 -5.60 -14.49 3.50
C TRP A 47 -5.81 -13.35 2.49
N GLY A 48 -5.70 -12.09 2.95
CA GLY A 48 -5.76 -10.91 2.08
C GLY A 48 -4.58 -10.81 1.10
N LEU A 49 -3.38 -11.25 1.49
CA LEU A 49 -2.24 -11.34 0.57
C LEU A 49 -2.10 -12.72 -0.09
N ALA A 50 -2.60 -13.79 0.53
CA ALA A 50 -2.52 -15.13 -0.04
C ALA A 50 -3.26 -15.23 -1.37
N CYS A 51 -4.46 -14.64 -1.49
CA CYS A 51 -5.17 -14.59 -2.78
C CYS A 51 -4.35 -13.86 -3.88
N ILE A 52 -3.49 -12.91 -3.52
CA ILE A 52 -2.61 -12.25 -4.50
C ILE A 52 -1.43 -13.14 -4.88
N PHE A 53 -0.68 -13.64 -3.89
CA PHE A 53 0.55 -14.39 -4.14
C PHE A 53 0.30 -15.81 -4.65
N GLU A 54 -0.74 -16.48 -4.15
CA GLU A 54 -1.01 -17.88 -4.46
C GLU A 54 -1.90 -18.04 -5.71
N ASP A 55 -2.78 -17.08 -6.02
CA ASP A 55 -3.72 -17.20 -7.15
C ASP A 55 -3.40 -16.30 -8.36
N GLU A 56 -2.70 -15.18 -8.18
CA GLU A 56 -2.35 -14.27 -9.30
C GLU A 56 -0.91 -14.44 -9.82
N MET A 57 -0.09 -15.25 -9.15
CA MET A 57 1.30 -15.50 -9.54
C MET A 57 1.53 -17.00 -9.71
N ASP A 58 2.31 -17.38 -10.72
CA ASP A 58 2.84 -18.74 -10.79
C ASP A 58 3.89 -18.97 -9.67
N PRO A 59 4.21 -20.23 -9.33
CA PRO A 59 5.11 -20.53 -8.23
C PRO A 59 6.50 -19.88 -8.33
N ILE A 60 7.06 -19.73 -9.54
CA ILE A 60 8.40 -19.15 -9.73
C ILE A 60 8.33 -17.65 -9.44
N THR A 61 7.37 -16.97 -10.05
CA THR A 61 7.14 -15.53 -9.85
C THR A 61 6.83 -15.22 -8.39
N ARG A 62 6.00 -16.04 -7.72
CA ARG A 62 5.66 -15.88 -6.31
C ARG A 62 6.89 -15.94 -5.42
N GLU A 63 7.75 -16.95 -5.59
CA GLU A 63 8.96 -17.08 -4.77
C GLU A 63 9.91 -15.92 -4.99
N ALA A 64 10.11 -15.49 -6.24
CA ALA A 64 10.92 -14.32 -6.57
C ALA A 64 10.39 -13.03 -5.93
N ALA A 65 9.08 -12.80 -6.00
CA ALA A 65 8.42 -11.64 -5.39
C ALA A 65 8.57 -11.66 -3.87
N LEU A 66 8.30 -12.79 -3.21
CA LEU A 66 8.42 -12.93 -1.76
C LEU A 66 9.85 -12.72 -1.28
N ASP A 67 10.84 -13.29 -1.97
CA ASP A 67 12.25 -13.11 -1.61
C ASP A 67 12.68 -11.65 -1.75
N LEU A 68 12.36 -11.01 -2.89
CA LEU A 68 12.64 -9.60 -3.13
C LEU A 68 12.01 -8.71 -2.05
N MET A 69 10.72 -8.88 -1.76
CA MET A 69 10.02 -8.07 -0.76
C MET A 69 10.60 -8.25 0.64
N LEU A 70 10.93 -9.48 1.03
CA LEU A 70 11.57 -9.76 2.31
C LEU A 70 12.96 -9.13 2.42
N ASP A 71 13.70 -9.04 1.31
CA ASP A 71 15.01 -8.41 1.26
C ASP A 71 14.97 -6.88 1.19
N MET A 72 13.90 -6.32 0.64
CA MET A 72 13.63 -4.87 0.66
C MET A 72 13.22 -4.38 2.05
N LEU A 73 12.60 -5.25 2.85
CA LEU A 73 12.18 -4.92 4.21
C LEU A 73 13.37 -4.83 5.16
N PRO A 74 13.30 -3.95 6.18
CA PRO A 74 14.36 -3.86 7.17
C PRO A 74 14.51 -5.18 7.95
N GLY A 75 15.67 -5.44 8.56
CA GLY A 75 15.86 -6.67 9.35
C GLY A 75 14.98 -6.80 10.61
N SER A 76 14.18 -5.77 10.95
CA SER A 76 13.25 -5.77 12.08
C SER A 76 11.91 -5.13 11.69
N PRO A 77 10.76 -5.73 12.03
CA PRO A 77 9.43 -5.22 11.70
C PRO A 77 9.05 -3.94 12.46
N PHE A 78 9.93 -3.45 13.34
CA PHE A 78 9.77 -2.21 14.08
C PHE A 78 10.58 -1.04 13.48
N LYS A 79 11.34 -1.29 12.41
CA LYS A 79 12.10 -0.23 11.72
C LYS A 79 11.26 0.36 10.59
N VAL A 80 11.55 1.61 10.28
CA VAL A 80 10.95 2.33 9.15
C VAL A 80 11.30 1.63 7.84
N ARG A 81 10.31 1.56 6.94
CA ARG A 81 10.47 0.99 5.60
C ARG A 81 11.52 1.77 4.81
N LYS A 82 12.25 1.08 3.95
CA LYS A 82 13.28 1.68 3.10
C LYS A 82 12.73 1.86 1.69
N HIS A 83 13.15 2.95 1.09
CA HIS A 83 12.90 3.27 -0.31
C HIS A 83 14.12 2.85 -1.12
N TRP A 84 13.88 2.25 -2.28
CA TRP A 84 14.91 1.64 -3.12
C TRP A 84 14.85 2.23 -4.52
N THR A 85 15.95 2.78 -5.01
CA THR A 85 16.00 3.24 -6.41
C THR A 85 15.99 2.03 -7.35
N ARG A 86 15.53 2.22 -8.59
CA ARG A 86 15.64 1.17 -9.62
C ARG A 86 17.06 0.60 -9.69
N ALA A 87 18.08 1.45 -9.72
CA ALA A 87 19.48 1.01 -9.78
C ALA A 87 19.87 0.07 -8.63
N GLN A 88 19.45 0.39 -7.40
CA GLN A 88 19.73 -0.45 -6.22
C GLN A 88 19.00 -1.80 -6.30
N LEU A 89 17.77 -1.83 -6.79
CA LEU A 89 17.03 -3.09 -6.96
C LEU A 89 17.65 -3.97 -8.05
N HIS A 90 18.14 -3.38 -9.14
CA HIS A 90 18.83 -4.11 -10.20
C HIS A 90 20.17 -4.67 -9.73
N GLU A 91 20.95 -3.90 -8.96
CA GLU A 91 22.16 -4.43 -8.30
C GLU A 91 21.82 -5.59 -7.36
N MET A 92 20.71 -5.47 -6.62
CA MET A 92 20.22 -6.56 -5.76
C MET A 92 19.85 -7.80 -6.58
N ASN A 93 19.18 -7.62 -7.73
CA ASN A 93 18.83 -8.71 -8.64
C ASN A 93 20.07 -9.39 -9.23
N VAL A 94 21.10 -8.63 -9.61
CA VAL A 94 22.37 -9.21 -10.09
C VAL A 94 23.02 -10.09 -9.02
N ARG A 95 22.91 -9.71 -7.74
CA ARG A 95 23.50 -10.49 -6.63
C ARG A 95 22.65 -11.70 -6.20
N LYS A 96 21.32 -11.58 -6.26
CA LYS A 96 20.39 -12.56 -5.67
C LYS A 96 19.56 -13.35 -6.68
N HIS A 97 19.60 -12.95 -7.94
CA HIS A 97 19.02 -13.65 -9.08
C HIS A 97 17.51 -13.93 -8.95
N TYR A 98 16.70 -12.93 -8.61
CA TYR A 98 15.23 -13.08 -8.57
C TYR A 98 14.64 -13.27 -9.98
N ALA A 99 15.25 -12.64 -10.99
CA ALA A 99 14.90 -12.79 -12.39
C ALA A 99 16.16 -12.91 -13.25
N SER A 100 16.02 -13.59 -14.39
CA SER A 100 17.14 -13.95 -15.27
C SER A 100 17.72 -12.78 -16.07
N THR A 101 16.92 -11.74 -16.34
CA THR A 101 17.32 -10.57 -17.14
C THR A 101 16.84 -9.27 -16.48
N GLU A 102 17.43 -8.15 -16.92
CA GLU A 102 17.00 -6.82 -16.49
C GLU A 102 15.52 -6.58 -16.81
N GLN A 103 15.08 -6.95 -18.02
CA GLN A 103 13.69 -6.81 -18.45
C GLN A 103 12.75 -7.69 -17.61
N ALA A 104 13.09 -8.96 -17.38
CA ALA A 104 12.26 -9.85 -16.58
C ALA A 104 12.14 -9.36 -15.12
N PHE A 105 13.18 -8.74 -14.59
CA PHE A 105 13.12 -8.12 -13.26
C PHE A 105 12.21 -6.89 -13.24
N ASP A 106 12.31 -6.06 -14.27
CA ASP A 106 11.40 -4.93 -14.45
C ASP A 106 9.94 -5.38 -14.56
N ASP A 107 9.66 -6.44 -15.32
CA ASP A 107 8.31 -7.01 -15.46
C ASP A 107 7.78 -7.55 -14.12
N LEU A 108 8.64 -8.14 -13.29
CA LEU A 108 8.31 -8.56 -11.92
C LEU A 108 7.92 -7.36 -11.04
N LEU A 109 8.66 -6.25 -11.11
CA LEU A 109 8.34 -5.02 -10.38
C LEU A 109 6.98 -4.44 -10.81
N ASP A 110 6.71 -4.38 -12.12
CA ASP A 110 5.44 -3.88 -12.65
C ASP A 110 4.27 -4.79 -12.26
N LEU A 111 4.46 -6.11 -12.30
CA LEU A 111 3.45 -7.07 -11.86
C LEU A 111 3.07 -6.84 -10.40
N MET A 112 4.05 -6.78 -9.51
CA MET A 112 3.81 -6.54 -8.08
C MET A 112 3.13 -5.18 -7.83
N ALA A 113 3.49 -4.14 -8.59
CA ALA A 113 2.84 -2.84 -8.50
C ALA A 113 1.38 -2.88 -8.96
N ARG A 114 1.10 -3.55 -10.08
CA ARG A 114 -0.26 -3.75 -10.61
C ARG A 114 -1.15 -4.56 -9.67
N LEU A 115 -0.55 -5.52 -8.96
CA LEU A 115 -1.24 -6.32 -7.94
C LEU A 115 -1.34 -5.61 -6.58
N GLY A 116 -0.78 -4.41 -6.44
CA GLY A 116 -0.89 -3.58 -5.24
C GLY A 116 0.02 -4.01 -4.09
N VAL A 117 0.98 -4.90 -4.30
CA VAL A 117 1.91 -5.36 -3.25
C VAL A 117 3.26 -4.65 -3.27
N MET A 118 3.53 -3.86 -4.31
CA MET A 118 4.69 -2.97 -4.41
C MET A 118 4.19 -1.56 -4.76
N GLU A 119 4.84 -0.54 -4.23
CA GLU A 119 4.57 0.84 -4.60
C GLU A 119 5.81 1.47 -5.20
N TYR A 120 5.60 2.45 -6.09
CA TYR A 120 6.65 3.32 -6.56
C TYR A 120 6.16 4.73 -6.78
N ASP A 121 7.08 5.68 -6.65
CA ASP A 121 6.92 7.07 -7.07
C ASP A 121 8.18 7.55 -7.80
N TYR A 122 8.25 8.85 -8.05
CA TYR A 122 9.41 9.51 -8.63
C TYR A 122 10.17 10.35 -7.59
N GLY A 123 9.85 10.18 -6.30
CA GLY A 123 10.30 11.01 -5.17
C GLY A 123 9.75 12.43 -5.17
N ASP A 124 10.16 13.22 -4.16
CA ASP A 124 9.83 14.65 -4.11
C ASP A 124 10.72 15.42 -5.09
N LYS A 125 10.14 15.80 -6.22
CA LYS A 125 10.81 16.53 -7.30
C LYS A 125 10.31 17.97 -7.43
N TYR A 126 9.88 18.56 -6.31
CA TYR A 126 9.32 19.90 -6.29
C TYR A 126 10.00 20.81 -5.26
N THR A 127 10.19 22.06 -5.63
CA THR A 127 10.46 23.15 -4.69
C THR A 127 9.21 24.01 -4.56
N LYS A 128 9.28 25.02 -3.68
CA LYS A 128 8.23 26.05 -3.57
C LYS A 128 7.98 26.82 -4.87
N ASP A 129 8.96 26.83 -5.78
CA ASP A 129 8.96 27.61 -7.02
C ASP A 129 8.56 26.76 -8.25
N GLY A 130 8.27 25.47 -8.06
CA GLY A 130 7.84 24.55 -9.12
C GLY A 130 8.63 23.23 -9.15
N PRO A 131 8.48 22.42 -10.22
CA PRO A 131 9.27 21.20 -10.38
C PRO A 131 10.76 21.51 -10.46
N VAL A 132 11.59 20.66 -9.88
CA VAL A 132 13.05 20.81 -9.91
C VAL A 132 13.53 20.75 -11.38
N PRO A 133 14.33 21.72 -11.85
CA PRO A 133 14.84 21.71 -13.23
C PRO A 133 15.56 20.40 -13.57
N GLY A 134 15.25 19.83 -14.74
CA GLY A 134 15.82 18.55 -15.17
C GLY A 134 15.15 17.31 -14.57
N THR A 135 14.01 17.47 -13.88
CA THR A 135 13.19 16.32 -13.44
C THR A 135 12.69 15.52 -14.64
N THR A 136 12.96 14.23 -14.63
CA THR A 136 12.40 13.24 -15.55
C THR A 136 11.45 12.30 -14.81
N TYR A 137 10.44 11.79 -15.52
CA TYR A 137 9.48 10.81 -15.00
C TYR A 137 9.63 9.47 -15.72
N GLU A 138 10.88 9.09 -16.00
CA GLU A 138 11.22 7.85 -16.68
C GLU A 138 11.34 6.71 -15.67
N ARG A 139 11.23 5.47 -16.16
CA ARG A 139 11.31 4.27 -15.29
C ARG A 139 12.58 4.23 -14.44
N LYS A 140 13.69 4.74 -14.96
CA LYS A 140 14.99 4.80 -14.27
C LYS A 140 14.97 5.66 -13.00
N ASP A 141 14.04 6.62 -12.94
CA ASP A 141 13.90 7.58 -11.84
C ASP A 141 12.94 7.09 -10.74
N ARG A 142 12.31 5.93 -10.94
CA ARG A 142 11.38 5.35 -9.97
C ARG A 142 12.09 4.91 -8.69
N VAL A 143 11.42 5.16 -7.58
CA VAL A 143 11.80 4.71 -6.24
C VAL A 143 10.70 3.79 -5.73
N TYR A 144 11.08 2.63 -5.20
CA TYR A 144 10.16 1.53 -4.84
C TYR A 144 10.20 1.23 -3.35
N TRP A 145 9.08 0.77 -2.79
CA TRP A 145 9.00 0.26 -1.43
C TRP A 145 7.87 -0.76 -1.26
N VAL A 146 7.99 -1.59 -0.23
CA VAL A 146 6.90 -2.47 0.21
C VAL A 146 5.90 -1.62 1.01
N PRO A 147 4.66 -1.42 0.54
CA PRO A 147 3.69 -0.57 1.22
C PRO A 147 3.25 -1.17 2.56
N MET A 148 2.65 -0.35 3.41
CA MET A 148 1.85 -0.86 4.54
C MET A 148 0.51 -1.43 4.03
N PHE A 149 -0.34 -1.90 4.93
CA PHE A 149 -1.67 -2.34 4.52
C PHE A 149 -2.58 -1.16 4.22
N VAL A 150 -2.62 -0.16 5.11
CA VAL A 150 -3.46 1.04 4.98
C VAL A 150 -2.71 2.28 5.49
N PRO A 151 -2.57 3.35 4.69
CA PRO A 151 -2.84 3.39 3.26
C PRO A 151 -1.79 2.55 2.53
N GLY A 152 -2.20 1.74 1.55
CA GLY A 152 -1.25 0.85 0.89
C GLY A 152 -1.91 -0.35 0.24
N SER A 153 -1.29 -1.52 0.40
CA SER A 153 -1.66 -2.72 -0.35
C SER A 153 -3.14 -3.12 -0.26
N ALA A 154 -3.79 -2.92 0.88
CA ALA A 154 -5.21 -3.21 1.02
C ALA A 154 -6.10 -2.18 0.29
N GLU A 155 -5.61 -0.95 0.10
CA GLU A 155 -6.29 0.08 -0.69
C GLU A 155 -6.05 -0.11 -2.19
N TYR A 156 -4.81 -0.39 -2.59
CA TYR A 156 -4.43 -0.52 -4.01
C TYR A 156 -5.16 -1.69 -4.68
N THR A 157 -5.31 -2.80 -3.96
CA THR A 157 -6.10 -3.94 -4.42
C THR A 157 -7.57 -3.58 -4.64
N ASN A 158 -8.16 -2.73 -3.79
CA ASN A 158 -9.53 -2.23 -3.97
C ASN A 158 -9.70 -1.22 -5.13
N MET A 159 -8.61 -0.63 -5.62
CA MET A 159 -8.64 0.23 -6.81
C MET A 159 -8.65 -0.59 -8.11
N ASN A 160 -8.34 -1.89 -8.04
CA ASN A 160 -8.38 -2.81 -9.16
C ASN A 160 -9.72 -3.57 -9.18
N GLU A 161 -10.67 -3.10 -9.99
CA GLU A 161 -12.03 -3.65 -10.05
C GLU A 161 -12.06 -5.13 -10.46
N GLU A 162 -11.20 -5.54 -11.40
CA GLU A 162 -11.15 -6.92 -11.88
C GLU A 162 -10.62 -7.87 -10.80
N LEU A 163 -9.60 -7.43 -10.06
CA LEU A 163 -9.06 -8.17 -8.93
C LEU A 163 -10.10 -8.31 -7.81
N MET A 164 -10.85 -7.25 -7.52
CA MET A 164 -11.93 -7.25 -6.54
C MET A 164 -13.09 -8.19 -6.92
N LYS A 165 -13.41 -8.32 -8.21
CA LYS A 165 -14.42 -9.28 -8.68
C LYS A 165 -13.96 -10.73 -8.52
N LYS A 166 -12.67 -10.99 -8.76
CA LYS A 166 -12.07 -12.34 -8.66
C LYS A 166 -11.88 -12.77 -7.20
N HIS A 167 -11.47 -11.83 -6.34
CA HIS A 167 -11.15 -12.04 -4.93
C HIS A 167 -11.97 -11.10 -4.04
N PRO A 168 -13.29 -11.36 -3.85
CA PRO A 168 -14.16 -10.52 -3.04
C PRO A 168 -13.70 -10.40 -1.57
N GLU A 169 -12.87 -11.33 -1.08
CA GLU A 169 -12.22 -11.19 0.23
C GLU A 169 -11.36 -9.93 0.36
N LEU A 170 -10.83 -9.35 -0.72
CA LEU A 170 -10.01 -8.14 -0.67
C LEU A 170 -10.76 -6.95 -0.06
N GLY A 171 -12.08 -6.87 -0.27
CA GLY A 171 -12.93 -5.88 0.39
C GLY A 171 -12.99 -6.08 1.91
N MET A 172 -13.06 -7.34 2.37
CA MET A 172 -13.01 -7.69 3.78
C MET A 172 -11.60 -7.43 4.35
N PHE A 173 -10.56 -7.72 3.59
CA PHE A 173 -9.17 -7.47 3.98
C PHE A 173 -8.94 -5.98 4.24
N PHE A 174 -9.35 -5.12 3.30
CA PHE A 174 -9.30 -3.67 3.46
C PHE A 174 -10.06 -3.21 4.70
N GLU A 175 -11.32 -3.64 4.86
CA GLU A 175 -12.10 -3.33 6.06
C GLU A 175 -11.32 -3.71 7.33
N ARG A 176 -10.82 -4.94 7.42
CA ARG A 176 -10.10 -5.41 8.61
C ARG A 176 -8.81 -4.65 8.87
N MET A 177 -8.06 -4.30 7.84
CA MET A 177 -6.81 -3.56 7.99
C MET A 177 -7.01 -2.09 8.36
N THR A 178 -8.17 -1.50 8.04
CA THR A 178 -8.52 -0.16 8.54
C THR A 178 -8.90 -0.16 10.03
N PHE A 179 -9.53 -1.23 10.52
CA PHE A 179 -10.04 -1.28 11.90
C PHE A 179 -9.05 -1.88 12.91
N LEU A 180 -8.51 -3.07 12.64
CA LEU A 180 -7.82 -3.87 13.64
C LEU A 180 -6.53 -3.24 14.20
N PRO A 181 -5.72 -2.49 13.42
CA PRO A 181 -4.55 -1.81 13.98
C PRO A 181 -4.90 -0.71 14.98
N LEU A 182 -6.05 -0.05 14.81
CA LEU A 182 -6.42 1.14 15.58
C LEU A 182 -7.46 0.86 16.68
N GLU A 183 -8.15 -0.28 16.63
CA GLU A 183 -9.32 -0.60 17.47
C GLU A 183 -9.19 -0.22 18.96
N LYS A 184 -8.02 -0.49 19.57
CA LYS A 184 -7.77 -0.23 20.99
C LYS A 184 -7.46 1.24 21.31
N ILE A 185 -7.01 1.99 20.31
CA ILE A 185 -6.59 3.40 20.47
C ILE A 185 -7.63 4.38 19.93
N THR A 186 -8.52 3.96 19.02
CA THR A 186 -9.55 4.81 18.41
C THR A 186 -10.35 5.64 19.41
N PRO A 187 -10.79 5.12 20.57
CA PRO A 187 -11.53 5.92 21.57
C PRO A 187 -10.72 7.05 22.21
N PHE A 188 -9.39 6.99 22.10
CA PHE A 188 -8.45 7.97 22.65
C PHE A 188 -7.90 8.92 21.59
N VAL A 189 -8.25 8.73 20.32
CA VAL A 189 -7.85 9.65 19.24
C VAL A 189 -8.68 10.93 19.37
N PRO A 190 -8.05 12.10 19.59
CA PRO A 190 -8.78 13.35 19.74
C PRO A 190 -9.44 13.77 18.43
N MET A 191 -10.39 14.70 18.54
CA MET A 191 -11.02 15.34 17.38
C MET A 191 -9.95 15.94 16.47
N GLY A 192 -10.03 15.66 15.16
CA GLY A 192 -8.99 15.98 14.18
C GLY A 192 -8.03 14.83 13.87
N GLY A 193 -8.19 13.65 14.50
CA GLY A 193 -7.53 12.42 14.06
C GLY A 193 -6.05 12.29 14.44
N SER A 194 -5.43 13.28 15.08
CA SER A 194 -4.02 13.27 15.54
C SER A 194 -3.00 12.80 14.49
N GLY A 195 -3.26 13.04 13.21
CA GLY A 195 -2.42 12.53 12.12
C GLY A 195 -2.50 11.02 11.87
N ILE A 196 -3.35 10.29 12.61
CA ILE A 196 -3.64 8.87 12.45
C ILE A 196 -4.82 8.67 11.48
N GLY A 197 -5.80 9.57 11.51
CA GLY A 197 -6.96 9.57 10.62
C GLY A 197 -6.77 10.48 9.40
N MET A 198 -7.52 10.21 8.32
CA MET A 198 -7.63 11.13 7.18
C MET A 198 -8.15 12.49 7.64
N HIS A 199 -7.42 13.55 7.29
CA HIS A 199 -7.95 14.90 7.35
C HIS A 199 -8.93 15.10 6.19
N VAL A 200 -10.21 15.19 6.50
CA VAL A 200 -11.19 15.70 5.54
C VAL A 200 -11.03 17.21 5.55
N ILE A 201 -10.35 17.75 4.54
CA ILE A 201 -10.33 19.19 4.29
C ILE A 201 -11.69 19.52 3.67
N PRO A 202 -12.60 20.22 4.37
CA PRO A 202 -13.85 20.65 3.77
C PRO A 202 -13.51 21.52 2.55
N VAL A 203 -14.15 21.21 1.41
CA VAL A 203 -14.03 22.04 0.20
C VAL A 203 -14.39 23.46 0.60
N GLU A 204 -13.49 24.38 0.30
CA GLU A 204 -13.49 25.77 0.75
C GLU A 204 -14.85 26.43 0.50
N LYS A 205 -15.73 26.41 1.50
CA LYS A 205 -16.86 27.31 1.57
C LYS A 205 -16.42 28.43 2.51
N ALA A 206 -15.98 29.51 1.89
CA ALA A 206 -15.52 30.78 2.44
C ALA A 206 -15.80 30.96 3.93
N ILE A 207 -14.76 30.80 4.77
CA ILE A 207 -14.72 31.45 6.07
C ILE A 207 -14.26 32.88 5.79
N SER A 208 -15.23 33.74 5.48
CA SER A 208 -15.00 35.18 5.38
C SER A 208 -14.98 35.76 6.79
N MET A 209 -13.79 35.87 7.41
CA MET A 209 -13.50 36.91 8.42
C MET A 209 -12.00 36.94 8.76
N GLU A 210 -11.30 37.79 7.98
CA GLU A 210 -9.96 38.39 8.15
C GLU A 210 -8.66 37.58 7.98
N ASN A 211 -7.52 38.21 7.62
CA ASN A 211 -7.19 38.94 6.36
C ASN A 211 -5.66 38.94 6.12
N GLN A 212 -4.94 37.89 6.52
CA GLN A 212 -3.60 37.56 6.00
C GLN A 212 -3.44 36.04 6.09
N SER A 213 -3.85 35.35 5.05
CA SER A 213 -3.48 33.96 4.82
C SER A 213 -2.26 33.92 3.90
N ILE A 214 -1.28 33.12 4.25
CA ILE A 214 -0.09 32.92 3.40
C ILE A 214 -0.47 31.94 2.27
N ASP A 215 0.17 32.06 1.10
CA ASP A 215 -0.22 31.29 -0.09
C ASP A 215 -0.42 29.78 0.18
N ILE A 216 0.43 29.17 1.02
CA ILE A 216 0.38 27.74 1.38
C ILE A 216 -0.91 27.31 2.12
N GLU A 217 -1.64 28.25 2.71
CA GLU A 217 -2.91 27.98 3.39
C GLU A 217 -4.09 27.92 2.42
N HIS A 218 -3.90 28.41 1.19
CA HIS A 218 -4.92 28.34 0.15
C HIS A 218 -4.85 27.02 -0.61
N ILE A 219 -6.01 26.38 -0.80
CA ILE A 219 -6.11 25.19 -1.66
C ILE A 219 -5.66 25.52 -3.08
N SER A 220 -5.92 26.73 -3.58
CA SER A 220 -5.48 27.19 -4.91
C SER A 220 -3.96 27.12 -5.09
N TYR A 221 -3.17 27.38 -4.04
CA TYR A 221 -1.72 27.21 -4.08
C TYR A 221 -1.33 25.75 -4.34
N TRP A 222 -1.93 24.80 -3.61
CA TRP A 222 -1.65 23.38 -3.78
C TRP A 222 -2.16 22.84 -5.13
N LEU A 223 -3.34 23.29 -5.56
CA LEU A 223 -3.90 22.95 -6.87
C LEU A 223 -3.00 23.43 -8.01
N LYS A 224 -2.50 24.67 -7.92
CA LYS A 224 -1.58 25.25 -8.91
C LYS A 224 -0.20 24.59 -8.85
N ARG A 225 0.32 24.32 -7.65
CA ARG A 225 1.62 23.68 -7.46
C ARG A 225 1.67 22.27 -8.03
N TYR A 226 0.57 21.52 -7.95
CA TYR A 226 0.46 20.14 -8.43
C TYR A 226 -0.44 20.02 -9.68
N GLU A 227 -0.63 21.11 -10.43
CA GLU A 227 -1.43 21.12 -11.66
C GLU A 227 -0.91 20.09 -12.68
N GLY A 228 -1.81 19.30 -13.26
CA GLY A 228 -1.47 18.19 -14.16
C GLY A 228 -0.96 16.90 -13.47
N HIS A 229 -0.79 16.93 -12.13
CA HIS A 229 -0.29 15.80 -11.34
C HIS A 229 -1.25 15.36 -10.21
N LEU A 230 -2.39 16.04 -10.05
CA LEU A 230 -3.46 15.62 -9.17
C LEU A 230 -4.33 14.56 -9.86
N ALA A 231 -4.35 13.35 -9.30
CA ALA A 231 -5.26 12.29 -9.75
C ALA A 231 -6.55 12.33 -8.93
N VAL A 232 -7.68 12.45 -9.61
CA VAL A 232 -9.01 12.27 -8.99
C VAL A 232 -9.36 10.79 -9.05
N GLY A 233 -9.24 10.10 -7.92
CA GLY A 233 -9.62 8.70 -7.77
C GLY A 233 -11.02 8.54 -7.20
N ILE A 234 -11.69 7.44 -7.55
CA ILE A 234 -12.91 7.03 -6.85
C ILE A 234 -12.51 6.55 -5.45
N CYS A 235 -13.26 6.96 -4.41
CA CYS A 235 -13.01 6.53 -3.04
C CYS A 235 -13.01 4.98 -2.93
N SER A 236 -11.87 4.41 -2.54
CA SER A 236 -11.66 2.96 -2.37
C SER A 236 -12.69 2.35 -1.42
N CYS A 237 -13.05 3.05 -0.35
CA CYS A 237 -14.11 2.64 0.58
C CYS A 237 -15.48 2.49 -0.10
N ARG A 238 -15.79 3.33 -1.10
CA ARG A 238 -17.05 3.25 -1.84
C ARG A 238 -17.08 2.06 -2.80
N ILE A 239 -15.94 1.76 -3.42
CA ILE A 239 -15.79 0.58 -4.28
C ILE A 239 -15.89 -0.70 -3.44
N GLY A 240 -15.13 -0.78 -2.34
CA GLY A 240 -15.17 -1.94 -1.43
C GLY A 240 -16.57 -2.24 -0.88
N ARG A 241 -17.41 -1.22 -0.68
CA ARG A 241 -18.82 -1.40 -0.27
C ARG A 241 -19.76 -1.85 -1.39
N LYS A 242 -19.45 -1.58 -2.65
CA LYS A 242 -20.29 -1.99 -3.81
C LYS A 242 -20.08 -3.47 -4.20
N GLY A 243 -18.92 -4.02 -3.90
CA GLY A 243 -18.58 -5.43 -4.17
C GLY A 243 -19.02 -6.41 -3.07
N LEU A 244 -19.64 -5.91 -1.99
CA LEU A 244 -20.21 -6.69 -0.89
C LEU A 244 -21.71 -6.92 -1.03
#